data_AF-A0A1F3A8V8-F1
#
_entry.id   AF-A0A1F3A8V8-F1
#
_cell.length_a   1.000
_cell.length_b   1.000
_cell.length_c   1.000
_cell.angle_alpha   90.00
_cell.angle_beta   90.00
_cell.angle_gamma   90.00
#
_symmetry.space_group_name_H-M   'P 1'
#
loop_
_entity.id
_entity.type
_entity.pdbx_description
1 polymer ?
#
loop_
_entity_poly.entity_id
_entity_poly.type
_entity_poly.pdbx_seq_one_letter_code
_entity_poly.pdbx_strand_id
1 'polypeptide(L)'
;MRDHGQALQQRADSLRGRIEGLTGLRNLLNLSPEQDITPRQWAVLEPKLGAISVQLGDKVRQAAGELVPQASDAGSRRRLNDTLGRVEFDLARAYAFFDTYMDVLTQRHTTELGAVLAGCDVLAYEAMRRDHPALQSIEPPLVYCDRGFGASIIRESVRFPDGSLNPMPLIQIPYSRLHEKCNLTSIMHEAGHQALQRLALVAPIAATLRTALALVGAAPLVCDLFARWSFEIAPDFWAFCLCGPAEAQAVRSLFALPQRDTMRVSFSDPHPPPYLRALLAFDWCRRAWGRGPWDEWEREWRDLYPLRGVAPASLDILSAARRAVPAVGAALFDTRFRQLGQRTLPQLFDLEALGPVVLGQVVRRAGKGVLDLRGITPCRQLAVFAELRGVARMDERRLDLLMSEWLRRLGTRRHTMH
;
A
#
# COMPACT_ATOMS: atom_id res chain seq x y z
N MET A 1 56.67 17.50 -6.07
CA MET A 1 55.87 16.45 -5.38
C MET A 1 54.44 16.92 -5.34
N ARG A 2 53.46 16.15 -5.83
CA ARG A 2 52.04 16.52 -5.70
C ARG A 2 51.69 16.64 -4.23
N ASP A 3 51.05 17.73 -3.83
CA ASP A 3 50.59 17.92 -2.46
C ASP A 3 49.39 16.99 -2.21
N HIS A 4 49.69 15.79 -1.70
CA HIS A 4 48.67 14.78 -1.44
C HIS A 4 47.68 15.23 -0.35
N GLY A 5 48.06 16.18 0.51
CA GLY A 5 47.17 16.81 1.48
C GLY A 5 46.13 17.69 0.79
N GLN A 6 46.56 18.51 -0.17
CA GLN A 6 45.67 19.35 -0.97
C GLN A 6 44.62 18.51 -1.74
N ALA A 7 45.03 17.38 -2.34
CA ALA A 7 44.11 16.50 -3.06
C ALA A 7 43.04 15.88 -2.12
N LEU A 8 43.43 15.47 -0.91
CA LEU A 8 42.50 14.92 0.08
C LEU A 8 41.57 16.00 0.66
N GLN A 9 42.05 17.23 0.84
CA GLN A 9 41.22 18.38 1.23
C GLN A 9 40.17 18.67 0.15
N GLN A 10 40.57 18.74 -1.13
CA GLN A 10 39.64 18.93 -2.24
C GLN A 10 38.57 17.82 -2.30
N ARG A 11 38.97 16.56 -2.03
CA ARG A 11 38.00 15.46 -1.93
C ARG A 11 37.03 15.64 -0.77
N ALA A 12 37.52 16.07 0.40
CA ALA A 12 36.66 16.38 1.56
C ALA A 12 35.68 17.53 1.25
N ASP A 13 36.14 18.58 0.57
CA ASP A 13 35.32 19.73 0.17
C ASP A 13 34.22 19.33 -0.83
N SER A 14 34.59 18.55 -1.85
CA SER A 14 33.62 17.97 -2.80
C SER A 14 32.59 17.10 -2.09
N LEU A 15 33.03 16.25 -1.16
CA LEU A 15 32.14 15.39 -0.38
C LEU A 15 31.16 16.20 0.47
N ARG A 16 31.60 17.29 1.11
CA ARG A 16 30.72 18.21 1.84
C ARG A 16 29.65 18.84 0.94
N GLY A 17 30.03 19.32 -0.25
CA GLY A 17 29.06 19.89 -1.19
C GLY A 17 27.98 18.89 -1.62
N ARG A 18 28.35 17.63 -1.87
CA ARG A 18 27.36 16.57 -2.18
C ARG A 18 26.48 16.19 -0.98
N ILE A 19 27.00 16.27 0.25
CA ILE A 19 26.25 16.05 1.48
C ILE A 19 25.21 17.16 1.65
N GLU A 20 25.60 18.43 1.48
CA GLU A 20 24.69 19.58 1.55
C GLU A 20 23.53 19.46 0.55
N GLY A 21 23.80 18.89 -0.63
CA GLY A 21 22.80 18.59 -1.65
C GLY A 21 21.63 17.71 -1.19
N LEU A 22 21.81 16.86 -0.18
CA LEU A 22 20.72 16.01 0.37
C LEU A 22 19.55 16.84 0.90
N THR A 23 19.82 18.03 1.42
CA THR A 23 18.79 18.92 1.98
C THR A 23 18.07 19.75 0.90
N GLY A 24 18.52 19.65 -0.35
CA GLY A 24 17.97 20.40 -1.48
C GLY A 24 16.72 19.81 -2.12
N LEU A 25 16.20 18.66 -1.66
CA LEU A 25 15.13 17.91 -2.34
C LEU A 25 13.95 18.78 -2.76
N ARG A 26 13.39 19.55 -1.82
CA ARG A 26 12.22 20.40 -2.06
C ARG A 26 12.51 21.53 -3.05
N ASN A 27 13.68 22.15 -2.94
CA ASN A 27 14.11 23.22 -3.86
C ASN A 27 14.37 22.67 -5.27
N LEU A 28 14.90 21.46 -5.37
CA LEU A 28 15.20 20.79 -6.64
C LEU A 28 13.92 20.37 -7.35
N LEU A 29 12.93 19.87 -6.61
CA LEU A 29 11.57 19.62 -7.09
C LEU A 29 10.90 20.89 -7.59
N ASN A 30 10.91 21.96 -6.79
CA ASN A 30 10.25 23.22 -7.15
C ASN A 30 8.78 23.03 -7.61
N LEU A 31 8.03 22.18 -6.89
CA LEU A 31 6.61 21.95 -7.16
C LEU A 31 5.81 23.22 -6.85
N SER A 32 4.84 23.54 -7.72
CA SER A 32 3.89 24.61 -7.41
C SER A 32 3.02 24.23 -6.22
N PRO A 33 2.47 25.18 -5.43
CA PRO A 33 1.66 24.86 -4.26
C PRO A 33 0.47 23.91 -4.55
N GLU A 34 -0.10 24.00 -5.76
CA GLU A 34 -1.21 23.14 -6.19
C GLU A 34 -0.79 21.70 -6.47
N GLN A 35 0.47 21.48 -6.86
CA GLN A 35 1.05 20.18 -7.18
C GLN A 35 1.84 19.58 -6.01
N ASP A 36 2.24 20.42 -5.05
CA ASP A 36 3.10 20.03 -3.94
C ASP A 36 2.36 19.12 -2.94
N ILE A 37 3.15 18.33 -2.22
CA ILE A 37 2.66 17.53 -1.10
C ILE A 37 2.32 18.45 0.09
N THR A 38 1.61 17.90 1.07
CA THR A 38 1.12 18.72 2.18
C THR A 38 2.25 19.17 3.12
N PRO A 39 2.08 20.30 3.85
CA PRO A 39 3.06 20.72 4.85
C PRO A 39 3.38 19.65 5.90
N ARG A 40 2.37 18.85 6.28
CA ARG A 40 2.54 17.72 7.20
C ARG A 40 3.48 16.64 6.66
N GLN A 41 3.36 16.32 5.37
CA GLN A 41 4.25 15.35 4.71
C GLN A 41 5.68 15.89 4.61
N TRP A 42 5.86 17.16 4.23
CA TRP A 42 7.19 17.79 4.25
C TRP A 42 7.82 17.80 5.64
N ALA A 43 7.03 18.06 6.70
CA ALA A 43 7.49 18.15 8.07
C ALA A 43 8.12 16.85 8.61
N VAL A 44 7.77 15.68 8.05
CA VAL A 44 8.38 14.40 8.44
C VAL A 44 9.49 13.95 7.48
N LEU A 45 9.53 14.49 6.25
CA LEU A 45 10.50 14.14 5.22
C LEU A 45 11.81 14.95 5.34
N GLU A 46 11.72 16.29 5.40
CA GLU A 46 12.90 17.17 5.42
C GLU A 46 13.83 16.90 6.61
N PRO A 47 13.34 16.69 7.85
CA PRO A 47 14.24 16.45 8.98
C PRO A 47 15.07 15.16 8.85
N LYS A 48 14.58 14.16 8.09
CA LYS A 48 15.33 12.91 7.86
C LYS A 48 16.57 13.17 7.01
N LEU A 49 16.41 13.90 5.90
CA LEU A 49 17.52 14.32 5.05
C LEU A 49 18.47 15.26 5.78
N GLY A 50 17.93 16.21 6.56
CA GLY A 50 18.72 17.12 7.39
C GLY A 50 19.59 16.41 8.42
N ALA A 51 19.04 15.43 9.15
CA ALA A 51 19.78 14.68 10.16
C ALA A 51 20.96 13.89 9.55
N ILE A 52 20.75 13.24 8.40
CA ILE A 52 21.80 12.50 7.70
C ILE A 52 22.88 13.46 7.17
N SER A 53 22.45 14.60 6.59
CA SER A 53 23.37 15.63 6.10
C SER A 53 24.29 16.15 7.20
N VAL A 54 23.75 16.49 8.37
CA VAL A 54 24.53 16.94 9.54
C VAL A 54 25.50 15.84 9.99
N GLN A 55 25.01 14.60 10.16
CA GLN A 55 25.83 13.48 10.61
C GLN A 55 27.02 13.21 9.69
N LEU A 56 26.79 13.15 8.37
CA LEU A 56 27.87 12.90 7.41
C LEU A 56 28.82 14.10 7.30
N GLY A 57 28.27 15.32 7.32
CA GLY A 57 29.04 16.56 7.28
C GLY A 57 30.02 16.67 8.44
N ASP A 58 29.57 16.33 9.65
CA ASP A 58 30.41 16.36 10.86
C ASP A 58 31.52 15.30 10.83
N LYS A 59 31.24 14.09 10.33
CA LYS A 59 32.27 13.06 10.11
C LYS A 59 33.38 13.57 9.17
N VAL A 60 33.02 14.22 8.06
CA VAL A 60 33.99 14.76 7.11
C VAL A 60 34.78 15.91 7.72
N ARG A 61 34.08 16.84 8.39
CA ARG A 61 34.69 18.01 9.04
C ARG A 61 35.70 17.59 10.10
N GLN A 62 35.33 16.65 10.97
CA GLN A 62 36.21 16.13 12.01
C GLN A 62 37.43 15.43 11.42
N ALA A 63 37.23 14.51 10.46
CA ALA A 63 38.33 13.77 9.84
C ALA A 63 39.29 14.68 9.08
N ALA A 64 38.77 15.65 8.31
CA ALA A 64 39.60 16.59 7.57
C ALA A 64 40.37 17.52 8.53
N GLY A 65 39.70 18.07 9.55
CA GLY A 65 40.31 18.97 10.53
C GLY A 65 41.44 18.30 11.33
N GLU A 66 41.32 17.00 11.63
CA GLU A 66 42.33 16.24 12.35
C GLU A 66 43.50 15.79 11.44
N LEU A 67 43.19 15.24 10.27
CA LEU A 67 44.16 14.47 9.48
C LEU A 67 44.82 15.25 8.34
N VAL A 68 44.20 16.33 7.84
CA VAL A 68 44.80 17.17 6.79
C VAL A 68 46.05 17.91 7.29
N PRO A 69 46.08 18.51 8.50
CA PRO A 69 47.31 19.10 9.03
C PRO A 69 48.48 18.12 9.15
N GLN A 70 48.17 16.82 9.24
CA GLN A 70 49.13 15.73 9.38
C GLN A 70 49.37 14.97 8.06
N ALA A 71 48.96 15.53 6.91
CA ALA A 71 48.98 14.84 5.62
C ALA A 71 50.40 14.54 5.08
N SER A 72 51.45 15.07 5.72
CA SER A 72 52.83 14.63 5.47
C SER A 72 53.05 13.17 5.87
N ASP A 73 52.36 12.68 6.90
CA ASP A 73 52.37 11.27 7.30
C ASP A 73 51.53 10.40 6.34
N ALA A 74 52.11 9.29 5.90
CA ALA A 74 51.42 8.32 5.06
C ALA A 74 50.28 7.60 5.81
N GLY A 75 50.42 7.40 7.13
CA GLY A 75 49.37 6.82 7.97
C GLY A 75 48.11 7.70 8.01
N SER A 76 48.27 8.99 8.31
CA SER A 76 47.21 9.99 8.32
C SER A 76 46.50 10.12 6.97
N ARG A 77 47.26 10.11 5.87
CA ARG A 77 46.66 10.09 4.51
C ARG A 77 45.81 8.84 4.26
N ARG A 78 46.29 7.66 4.65
CA ARG A 78 45.53 6.41 4.50
C ARG A 78 44.26 6.42 5.34
N ARG A 79 44.33 6.87 6.59
CA ARG A 79 43.16 7.00 7.48
C ARG A 79 42.13 7.97 6.92
N LEU A 80 42.56 9.15 6.48
CA LEU A 80 41.65 10.15 5.88
C LEU A 80 40.99 9.59 4.63
N ASN A 81 41.75 8.94 3.74
CA ASN A 81 41.21 8.34 2.53
C ASN A 81 40.17 7.23 2.83
N ASP A 82 40.43 6.38 3.83
CA ASP A 82 39.49 5.35 4.28
C ASP A 82 38.22 5.96 4.85
N THR A 83 38.33 6.95 5.74
CA THR A 83 37.17 7.65 6.33
C THR A 83 36.32 8.33 5.25
N LEU A 84 36.93 9.07 4.33
CA LEU A 84 36.21 9.71 3.22
C LEU A 84 35.53 8.67 2.32
N GLY A 85 36.20 7.53 2.06
CA GLY A 85 35.60 6.41 1.31
C GLY A 85 34.40 5.79 2.01
N ARG A 86 34.45 5.62 3.33
CA ARG A 86 33.29 5.13 4.12
C ARG A 86 32.13 6.11 4.10
N VAL A 87 32.41 7.41 4.26
CA VAL A 87 31.37 8.45 4.16
C VAL A 87 30.78 8.47 2.75
N GLU A 88 31.56 8.23 1.71
CA GLU A 88 31.06 8.15 0.34
C GLU A 88 30.10 6.97 0.14
N PHE A 89 30.37 5.80 0.72
CA PHE A 89 29.40 4.70 0.75
C PHE A 89 28.14 5.04 1.56
N ASP A 90 28.29 5.69 2.72
CA ASP A 90 27.16 6.12 3.54
C ASP A 90 26.28 7.15 2.80
N LEU A 91 26.92 8.08 2.09
CA LEU A 91 26.26 9.09 1.27
C LEU A 91 25.50 8.44 0.09
N ALA A 92 26.12 7.49 -0.61
CA ALA A 92 25.45 6.78 -1.70
C ALA A 92 24.20 6.03 -1.21
N ARG A 93 24.25 5.46 0.00
CA ARG A 93 23.05 4.88 0.61
C ARG A 93 22.00 5.95 0.94
N ALA A 94 22.39 7.06 1.54
CA ALA A 94 21.47 8.18 1.84
C ALA A 94 20.78 8.72 0.57
N TYR A 95 21.48 8.74 -0.56
CA TYR A 95 20.87 9.09 -1.85
C TYR A 95 19.80 8.09 -2.29
N ALA A 96 19.82 6.81 -1.88
CA ALA A 96 18.71 5.90 -2.20
C ALA A 96 17.38 6.37 -1.58
N PHE A 97 17.40 6.94 -0.37
CA PHE A 97 16.23 7.56 0.23
C PHE A 97 15.82 8.83 -0.52
N PHE A 98 16.79 9.71 -0.82
CA PHE A 98 16.56 10.93 -1.60
C PHE A 98 15.94 10.61 -2.97
N ASP A 99 16.53 9.69 -3.72
CA ASP A 99 16.14 9.27 -5.07
C ASP A 99 14.75 8.63 -5.06
N THR A 100 14.42 7.84 -4.04
CA THR A 100 13.06 7.27 -3.90
C THR A 100 12.02 8.38 -3.83
N TYR A 101 12.21 9.37 -2.96
CA TYR A 101 11.27 10.49 -2.86
C TYR A 101 11.34 11.42 -4.07
N MET A 102 12.51 11.54 -4.71
CA MET A 102 12.67 12.27 -5.95
C MET A 102 11.81 11.66 -7.07
N ASP A 103 11.87 10.35 -7.26
CA ASP A 103 11.08 9.62 -8.25
C ASP A 103 9.58 9.73 -7.99
N VAL A 104 9.16 9.59 -6.73
CA VAL A 104 7.76 9.72 -6.30
C VAL A 104 7.22 11.13 -6.55
N LEU A 105 7.96 12.16 -6.15
CA LEU A 105 7.50 13.55 -6.16
C LEU A 105 7.61 14.19 -7.54
N THR A 106 8.53 13.74 -8.40
CA THR A 106 8.63 14.25 -9.78
C THR A 106 7.36 13.98 -10.59
N GLN A 107 6.65 12.88 -10.30
CA GLN A 107 5.37 12.56 -10.95
C GLN A 107 4.29 13.64 -10.72
N ARG A 108 4.45 14.48 -9.70
CA ARG A 108 3.51 15.55 -9.37
C ARG A 108 3.59 16.75 -10.32
N HIS A 109 4.68 16.90 -11.09
CA HIS A 109 4.81 17.96 -12.09
C HIS A 109 3.82 17.84 -13.24
N THR A 110 3.42 16.62 -13.60
CA THR A 110 2.45 16.40 -14.66
C THR A 110 1.07 16.80 -14.16
N THR A 111 0.45 17.82 -14.76
CA THR A 111 -0.84 18.38 -14.30
C THR A 111 -1.94 17.33 -14.15
N GLU A 112 -2.04 16.39 -15.10
CA GLU A 112 -3.08 15.35 -15.06
C GLU A 112 -2.74 14.25 -14.04
N LEU A 113 -1.57 13.62 -14.17
CA LEU A 113 -1.13 12.54 -13.30
C LEU A 113 -0.99 13.00 -11.85
N GLY A 114 -0.33 14.13 -11.60
CA GLY A 114 -0.12 14.67 -10.25
C GLY A 114 -1.43 14.96 -9.53
N ALA A 115 -2.43 15.49 -10.22
CA ALA A 115 -3.75 15.75 -9.64
C ALA A 115 -4.53 14.46 -9.34
N VAL A 116 -4.43 13.44 -10.20
CA VAL A 116 -5.02 12.12 -9.94
C VAL A 116 -4.33 11.42 -8.77
N LEU A 117 -3.00 11.42 -8.72
CA LEU A 117 -2.23 10.86 -7.61
C LEU A 117 -2.54 11.57 -6.29
N ALA A 118 -2.77 12.90 -6.30
CA ALA A 118 -3.22 13.62 -5.11
C ALA A 118 -4.58 13.12 -4.60
N GLY A 119 -5.49 12.74 -5.50
CA GLY A 119 -6.73 12.06 -5.13
C GLY A 119 -6.50 10.67 -4.54
N CYS A 120 -5.56 9.92 -5.11
CA CYS A 120 -5.15 8.62 -4.60
C CYS A 120 -4.53 8.71 -3.20
N ASP A 121 -3.75 9.75 -2.89
CA ASP A 121 -3.18 10.00 -1.55
C ASP A 121 -4.31 10.12 -0.52
N VAL A 122 -5.34 10.90 -0.83
CA VAL A 122 -6.50 11.08 0.05
C VAL A 122 -7.30 9.78 0.21
N LEU A 123 -7.48 9.03 -0.87
CA LEU A 123 -8.14 7.71 -0.83
C LEU A 123 -7.36 6.75 0.09
N ALA A 124 -6.04 6.69 -0.07
CA ALA A 124 -5.15 5.88 0.77
C ALA A 124 -5.20 6.32 2.24
N TYR A 125 -5.21 7.62 2.50
CA TYR A 125 -5.25 8.13 3.87
C TYR A 125 -6.55 7.77 4.57
N GLU A 126 -7.69 7.98 3.88
CA GLU A 126 -8.98 7.60 4.42
C GLU A 126 -9.09 6.07 4.62
N ALA A 127 -8.48 5.28 3.74
CA ALA A 127 -8.42 3.83 3.87
C ALA A 127 -7.65 3.37 5.13
N MET A 128 -6.71 4.14 5.67
CA MET A 128 -5.95 3.75 6.88
C MET A 128 -6.62 4.18 8.19
N ARG A 129 -7.47 5.21 8.17
CA ARG A 129 -7.98 5.86 9.39
C ARG A 129 -9.26 5.21 9.91
N ARG A 130 -9.26 4.77 11.16
CA ARG A 130 -10.49 4.39 11.88
C ARG A 130 -10.51 5.03 13.24
N ASP A 131 -11.65 4.91 13.93
CA ASP A 131 -11.79 5.30 15.32
C ASP A 131 -10.99 4.36 16.24
N HIS A 132 -9.67 4.55 16.22
CA HIS A 132 -8.70 3.84 17.04
C HIS A 132 -7.42 4.70 17.20
N PRO A 133 -6.90 4.92 18.42
CA PRO A 133 -5.75 5.79 18.65
C PRO A 133 -4.51 5.44 17.82
N ALA A 134 -4.21 4.15 17.65
CA ALA A 134 -3.05 3.70 16.86
C ALA A 134 -3.12 4.06 15.36
N LEU A 135 -4.31 4.41 14.84
CA LEU A 135 -4.51 4.79 13.44
C LEU A 135 -4.60 6.31 13.26
N GLN A 136 -4.75 7.08 14.34
CA GLN A 136 -4.82 8.54 14.28
C GLN A 136 -3.45 9.19 14.03
N SER A 137 -2.37 8.51 14.43
CA SER A 137 -0.98 8.97 14.31
C SER A 137 -0.27 8.52 13.04
N ILE A 138 -0.98 7.92 12.08
CA ILE A 138 -0.40 7.56 10.79
C ILE A 138 -0.20 8.83 9.97
N GLU A 139 1.00 8.97 9.39
CA GLU A 139 1.31 10.06 8.48
C GLU A 139 0.62 9.88 7.12
N PRO A 140 0.20 10.98 6.46
CA PRO A 140 -0.49 10.89 5.18
C PRO A 140 0.38 10.20 4.11
N PRO A 141 -0.12 9.14 3.46
CA PRO A 141 0.64 8.37 2.50
C PRO A 141 0.85 9.13 1.18
N LEU A 142 1.82 8.67 0.40
CA LEU A 142 1.98 9.06 -0.99
C LEU A 142 1.73 7.86 -1.90
N VAL A 143 0.83 8.03 -2.85
CA VAL A 143 0.58 7.10 -3.95
C VAL A 143 1.40 7.53 -5.16
N TYR A 144 2.04 6.59 -5.83
CA TYR A 144 2.80 6.85 -7.05
C TYR A 144 2.68 5.70 -8.04
N CYS A 145 3.02 5.96 -9.29
CA CYS A 145 3.02 4.95 -10.33
C CYS A 145 4.41 4.38 -10.57
N ASP A 146 4.48 3.07 -10.81
CA ASP A 146 5.67 2.40 -11.32
C ASP A 146 5.26 1.19 -12.19
N ARG A 147 6.23 0.55 -12.82
CA ARG A 147 6.05 -0.69 -13.59
C ARG A 147 5.65 -1.84 -12.66
N GLY A 148 4.86 -2.78 -13.18
CA GLY A 148 4.51 -4.00 -12.45
C GLY A 148 3.09 -4.47 -12.72
N PHE A 149 2.74 -5.60 -12.10
CA PHE A 149 1.42 -6.22 -12.24
C PHE A 149 0.48 -5.86 -11.08
N GLY A 150 1.02 -5.74 -9.87
CA GLY A 150 0.28 -5.46 -8.64
C GLY A 150 0.66 -4.12 -8.01
N ALA A 151 -0.19 -3.66 -7.09
CA ALA A 151 0.18 -2.60 -6.16
C ALA A 151 1.19 -3.14 -5.12
N SER A 152 1.86 -2.24 -4.42
CA SER A 152 2.72 -2.59 -3.29
C SER A 152 2.85 -1.43 -2.33
N ILE A 153 3.32 -1.70 -1.11
CA ILE A 153 3.52 -0.68 -0.09
C ILE A 153 4.90 -0.78 0.57
N ILE A 154 5.57 0.37 0.67
CA ILE A 154 6.62 0.60 1.67
C ILE A 154 5.94 1.26 2.87
N ARG A 155 5.67 0.45 3.89
CA ARG A 155 4.99 0.91 5.11
C ARG A 155 5.82 1.98 5.83
N GLU A 156 5.14 2.78 6.63
CA GLU A 156 5.81 3.69 7.55
C GLU A 156 6.68 2.88 8.52
N SER A 157 7.83 3.45 8.91
CA SER A 157 8.80 2.83 9.81
C SER A 157 9.49 1.56 9.27
N VAL A 158 9.28 1.19 8.00
CA VAL A 158 10.13 0.20 7.32
C VAL A 158 11.49 0.84 7.04
N ARG A 159 12.57 0.07 7.21
CA ARG A 159 13.94 0.55 6.96
C ARG A 159 14.24 0.59 5.47
N PHE A 160 14.77 1.72 5.01
CA PHE A 160 15.43 1.84 3.71
C PHE A 160 16.83 1.20 3.74
N PRO A 161 17.47 0.97 2.57
CA PRO A 161 18.83 0.43 2.49
C PRO A 161 19.89 1.26 3.24
N ASP A 162 19.64 2.55 3.45
CA ASP A 162 20.48 3.46 4.25
C ASP A 162 20.29 3.33 5.76
N GLY A 163 19.35 2.50 6.19
CA GLY A 163 18.98 2.28 7.59
C GLY A 163 17.99 3.31 8.14
N SER A 164 17.66 4.36 7.37
CA SER A 164 16.64 5.34 7.72
C SER A 164 15.27 4.67 7.77
N LEU A 165 14.39 5.19 8.62
CA LEU A 165 13.01 4.73 8.70
C LEU A 165 12.16 5.55 7.74
N ASN A 166 11.35 4.86 6.93
CA ASN A 166 10.40 5.50 6.06
C ASN A 166 9.43 6.38 6.87
N PRO A 167 9.40 7.71 6.66
CA PRO A 167 8.63 8.62 7.52
C PRO A 167 7.11 8.58 7.28
N MET A 168 6.67 8.12 6.11
CA MET A 168 5.25 7.98 5.76
C MET A 168 5.04 6.80 4.81
N PRO A 169 3.85 6.19 4.74
CA PRO A 169 3.63 5.08 3.81
C PRO A 169 3.75 5.53 2.34
N LEU A 170 4.44 4.73 1.53
CA LEU A 170 4.51 4.89 0.07
C LEU A 170 3.75 3.74 -0.59
N ILE A 171 2.72 4.04 -1.36
CA ILE A 171 1.89 3.05 -2.06
C ILE A 171 2.17 3.16 -3.56
N GLN A 172 2.68 2.09 -4.12
CA GLN A 172 2.89 1.96 -5.55
C GLN A 172 1.65 1.37 -6.20
N ILE A 173 1.24 1.92 -7.35
CA ILE A 173 0.25 1.30 -8.24
C ILE A 173 0.81 1.18 -9.67
N PRO A 174 0.46 0.13 -10.43
CA PRO A 174 0.75 0.10 -11.86
C PRO A 174 0.07 1.24 -12.60
N TYR A 175 0.72 1.79 -13.64
CA TYR A 175 0.11 2.80 -14.51
C TYR A 175 -1.25 2.35 -15.09
N SER A 176 -1.42 1.06 -15.38
CA SER A 176 -2.69 0.49 -15.86
C SER A 176 -3.86 0.70 -14.87
N ARG A 177 -3.60 0.83 -13.56
CA ARG A 177 -4.66 1.12 -12.57
C ARG A 177 -5.27 2.50 -12.75
N LEU A 178 -4.54 3.45 -13.35
CA LEU A 178 -5.09 4.75 -13.71
C LEU A 178 -6.03 4.69 -14.91
N HIS A 179 -6.04 3.59 -15.67
CA HIS A 179 -7.00 3.34 -16.75
C HIS A 179 -8.11 2.35 -16.35
N GLU A 180 -7.99 1.76 -15.15
CA GLU A 180 -8.96 0.83 -14.57
C GLU A 180 -9.33 1.29 -13.16
N LYS A 181 -9.76 2.55 -13.01
CA LYS A 181 -9.86 3.20 -11.70
C LYS A 181 -10.81 2.51 -10.71
N CYS A 182 -11.77 1.71 -11.17
CA CYS A 182 -12.59 0.85 -10.31
C CYS A 182 -11.77 -0.17 -9.50
N ASN A 183 -10.59 -0.56 -10.00
CA ASN A 183 -9.66 -1.48 -9.36
C ASN A 183 -8.68 -0.77 -8.40
N LEU A 184 -8.90 0.52 -8.10
CA LEU A 184 -8.15 1.23 -7.04
C LEU A 184 -8.48 0.71 -5.64
N THR A 185 -9.30 -0.33 -5.49
CA THR A 185 -9.39 -1.10 -4.25
C THR A 185 -8.04 -1.69 -3.85
N SER A 186 -7.12 -1.88 -4.81
CA SER A 186 -5.72 -2.22 -4.51
C SER A 186 -5.05 -1.19 -3.58
N ILE A 187 -5.37 0.10 -3.68
CA ILE A 187 -4.87 1.11 -2.73
C ILE A 187 -5.39 0.83 -1.32
N MET A 188 -6.64 0.39 -1.19
CA MET A 188 -7.25 0.05 0.10
C MET A 188 -6.63 -1.22 0.70
N HIS A 189 -6.28 -2.19 -0.15
CA HIS A 189 -5.52 -3.38 0.24
C HIS A 189 -4.15 -2.96 0.81
N GLU A 190 -3.39 -2.15 0.08
CA GLU A 190 -2.08 -1.66 0.56
C GLU A 190 -2.20 -0.85 1.85
N ALA A 191 -3.22 0.02 1.95
CA ALA A 191 -3.55 0.73 3.18
C ALA A 191 -3.88 -0.22 4.35
N GLY A 192 -4.50 -1.37 4.06
CA GLY A 192 -4.77 -2.43 5.02
C GLY A 192 -3.50 -3.01 5.63
N HIS A 193 -2.43 -3.23 4.86
CA HIS A 193 -1.14 -3.67 5.41
C HIS A 193 -0.58 -2.68 6.44
N GLN A 194 -0.69 -1.38 6.17
CA GLN A 194 -0.27 -0.34 7.12
C GLN A 194 -1.14 -0.36 8.38
N ALA A 195 -2.47 -0.36 8.21
CA ALA A 195 -3.41 -0.30 9.33
C ALA A 195 -3.31 -1.52 10.25
N LEU A 196 -3.26 -2.73 9.68
CA LEU A 196 -3.15 -3.98 10.44
C LEU A 196 -1.83 -4.08 11.22
N GLN A 197 -0.74 -3.56 10.66
CA GLN A 197 0.53 -3.46 11.36
C GLN A 197 0.44 -2.50 12.55
N ARG A 198 -0.17 -1.34 12.34
CA ARG A 198 -0.36 -0.31 13.38
C ARG A 198 -1.26 -0.76 14.52
N LEU A 199 -2.26 -1.57 14.21
CA LEU A 199 -3.14 -2.20 15.19
C LEU A 199 -2.51 -3.44 15.88
N ALA A 200 -1.30 -3.84 15.47
CA ALA A 200 -0.66 -5.09 15.91
C ALA A 200 -1.55 -6.34 15.71
N LEU A 201 -2.29 -6.40 14.59
CA LEU A 201 -3.25 -7.47 14.29
C LEU A 201 -2.71 -8.58 13.38
N VAL A 202 -1.56 -8.39 12.73
CA VAL A 202 -1.01 -9.37 11.78
C VAL A 202 -0.86 -10.77 12.41
N ALA A 203 -0.12 -10.88 13.52
CA ALA A 203 0.07 -12.15 14.22
C ALA A 203 -1.21 -12.69 14.88
N PRO A 204 -2.03 -11.86 15.58
CA PRO A 204 -3.32 -12.30 16.09
C PRO A 204 -4.24 -12.91 15.04
N ILE A 205 -4.38 -12.29 13.86
CA ILE A 205 -5.23 -12.82 12.79
C ILE A 205 -4.69 -14.18 12.30
N ALA A 206 -3.38 -14.30 12.07
CA ALA A 206 -2.76 -15.57 11.68
C ALA A 206 -3.09 -16.70 12.68
N ALA A 207 -2.98 -16.42 13.98
CA ALA A 207 -3.30 -17.37 15.04
C ALA A 207 -4.80 -17.71 15.06
N THR A 208 -5.67 -16.70 14.93
CA THR A 208 -7.12 -16.87 14.86
C THR A 208 -7.54 -17.78 13.71
N LEU A 209 -7.01 -17.56 12.50
CA LEU A 209 -7.33 -18.40 11.34
C LEU A 209 -6.87 -19.85 11.56
N ARG A 210 -5.64 -20.05 12.06
CA ARG A 210 -5.12 -21.37 12.39
C ARG A 210 -6.03 -22.11 13.37
N THR A 211 -6.43 -21.45 14.46
CA THR A 211 -7.29 -22.04 15.50
C THR A 211 -8.67 -22.37 14.95
N ALA A 212 -9.29 -21.44 14.21
CA ALA A 212 -10.61 -21.66 13.63
C ALA A 212 -10.63 -22.87 12.68
N LEU A 213 -9.58 -23.03 11.88
CA LEU A 213 -9.44 -24.15 10.95
C LEU A 213 -9.18 -25.48 11.66
N ALA A 214 -8.36 -25.48 12.72
CA ALA A 214 -8.16 -26.68 13.53
C ALA A 214 -9.46 -27.16 14.18
N LEU A 215 -10.31 -26.24 14.64
CA LEU A 215 -11.60 -26.57 15.27
C LEU A 215 -12.59 -27.24 14.32
N VAL A 216 -12.53 -26.94 13.02
CA VAL A 216 -13.35 -27.61 12.00
C VAL A 216 -12.67 -28.84 11.39
N GLY A 217 -11.57 -29.32 12.00
CA GLY A 217 -10.86 -30.53 11.58
C GLY A 217 -10.04 -30.38 10.29
N ALA A 218 -9.63 -29.16 9.92
CA ALA A 218 -8.75 -28.97 8.78
C ALA A 218 -7.36 -29.59 9.04
N ALA A 219 -6.73 -30.11 7.99
CA ALA A 219 -5.39 -30.68 8.10
C ALA A 219 -4.36 -29.63 8.55
N PRO A 220 -3.33 -29.99 9.34
CA PRO A 220 -2.35 -29.04 9.87
C PRO A 220 -1.72 -28.14 8.81
N LEU A 221 -1.37 -28.70 7.65
CA LEU A 221 -0.80 -27.94 6.53
C LEU A 221 -1.75 -26.86 6.00
N VAL A 222 -3.07 -27.11 5.95
CA VAL A 222 -4.06 -26.10 5.54
C VAL A 222 -4.14 -24.99 6.59
N CYS A 223 -4.10 -25.35 7.88
CA CYS A 223 -4.06 -24.37 8.97
C CYS A 223 -2.78 -23.49 8.89
N ASP A 224 -1.62 -24.10 8.61
CA ASP A 224 -0.35 -23.41 8.42
C ASP A 224 -0.40 -22.45 7.22
N LEU A 225 -0.92 -22.92 6.10
CA LEU A 225 -1.05 -22.12 4.88
C LEU A 225 -1.98 -20.92 5.09
N PHE A 226 -3.17 -21.10 5.68
CA PHE A 226 -4.05 -19.96 5.97
C PHE A 226 -3.48 -19.00 7.02
N ALA A 227 -2.75 -19.50 8.01
CA ALA A 227 -2.04 -18.64 8.96
C ALA A 227 -1.01 -17.76 8.23
N ARG A 228 -0.30 -18.31 7.23
CA ARG A 228 0.63 -17.54 6.41
C ARG A 228 -0.09 -16.60 5.44
N TRP A 229 -1.08 -17.11 4.72
CA TRP A 229 -1.90 -16.35 3.77
C TRP A 229 -2.70 -15.24 4.45
N SER A 230 -2.87 -15.28 5.78
CA SER A 230 -3.46 -14.18 6.55
C SER A 230 -2.80 -12.83 6.28
N PHE A 231 -1.51 -12.83 5.90
CA PHE A 231 -0.80 -11.60 5.53
C PHE A 231 -1.44 -10.87 4.35
N GLU A 232 -2.07 -11.60 3.43
CA GLU A 232 -2.77 -11.07 2.24
C GLU A 232 -4.30 -11.10 2.40
N ILE A 233 -4.83 -12.12 3.08
CA ILE A 233 -6.27 -12.25 3.34
C ILE A 233 -6.78 -11.11 4.24
N ALA A 234 -5.99 -10.70 5.24
CA ALA A 234 -6.42 -9.65 6.16
C ALA A 234 -6.49 -8.26 5.51
N PRO A 235 -5.53 -7.82 4.69
CA PRO A 235 -5.66 -6.60 3.89
C PRO A 235 -6.78 -6.66 2.85
N ASP A 236 -7.02 -7.80 2.19
CA ASP A 236 -8.22 -8.00 1.35
C ASP A 236 -9.51 -7.77 2.15
N PHE A 237 -9.56 -8.34 3.36
CA PHE A 237 -10.72 -8.15 4.24
C PHE A 237 -10.87 -6.71 4.73
N TRP A 238 -9.75 -5.99 4.93
CA TRP A 238 -9.75 -4.57 5.24
C TRP A 238 -10.31 -3.73 4.08
N ALA A 239 -9.88 -4.01 2.84
CA ALA A 239 -10.41 -3.40 1.63
C ALA A 239 -11.89 -3.72 1.43
N PHE A 240 -12.30 -4.96 1.69
CA PHE A 240 -13.71 -5.37 1.69
C PHE A 240 -14.52 -4.57 2.71
N CYS A 241 -14.02 -4.36 3.93
CA CYS A 241 -14.74 -3.57 4.93
C CYS A 241 -14.86 -2.07 4.55
N LEU A 242 -14.07 -1.60 3.58
CA LEU A 242 -14.07 -0.23 3.08
C LEU A 242 -14.98 0.01 1.87
N CYS A 243 -15.06 -0.96 0.96
CA CYS A 243 -15.75 -0.80 -0.32
C CYS A 243 -16.70 -1.95 -0.69
N GLY A 244 -16.85 -2.93 0.20
CA GLY A 244 -17.86 -3.98 0.14
C GLY A 244 -17.77 -4.83 -1.12
N PRO A 245 -18.88 -5.02 -1.87
CA PRO A 245 -18.89 -5.85 -3.08
C PRO A 245 -17.91 -5.40 -4.16
N ALA A 246 -17.48 -4.14 -4.14
CA ALA A 246 -16.48 -3.63 -5.08
C ALA A 246 -15.15 -4.38 -4.96
N GLU A 247 -14.73 -4.75 -3.75
CA GLU A 247 -13.52 -5.54 -3.54
C GLU A 247 -13.66 -6.94 -4.14
N ALA A 248 -14.82 -7.60 -3.94
CA ALA A 248 -15.07 -8.91 -4.53
C ALA A 248 -15.06 -8.88 -6.06
N GLN A 249 -15.59 -7.81 -6.66
CA GLN A 249 -15.52 -7.60 -8.11
C GLN A 249 -14.09 -7.35 -8.58
N ALA A 250 -13.34 -6.51 -7.86
CA ALA A 250 -11.95 -6.18 -8.17
C ALA A 250 -11.08 -7.43 -8.12
N VAL A 251 -11.07 -8.16 -7.00
CA VAL A 251 -10.35 -9.43 -6.83
C VAL A 251 -10.67 -10.41 -7.95
N ARG A 252 -11.96 -10.59 -8.30
CA ARG A 252 -12.37 -11.45 -9.42
C ARG A 252 -11.75 -11.02 -10.75
N SER A 253 -11.75 -9.71 -11.05
CA SER A 253 -11.25 -9.18 -12.32
C SER A 253 -9.71 -9.18 -12.40
N LEU A 254 -9.04 -8.80 -11.31
CA LEU A 254 -7.58 -8.73 -11.20
C LEU A 254 -6.92 -10.10 -11.35
N PHE A 255 -7.62 -11.14 -10.91
CA PHE A 255 -7.11 -12.50 -10.87
C PHE A 255 -7.69 -13.41 -11.95
N ALA A 256 -8.36 -12.83 -12.96
CA ALA A 256 -8.78 -13.53 -14.17
C ALA A 256 -7.58 -13.90 -15.06
N LEU A 257 -6.67 -14.73 -14.52
CA LEU A 257 -5.41 -15.16 -15.11
C LEU A 257 -5.53 -16.58 -15.70
N PRO A 258 -4.51 -17.08 -16.43
CA PRO A 258 -4.48 -18.48 -16.84
C PRO A 258 -4.65 -19.42 -15.64
N GLN A 259 -5.38 -20.53 -15.84
CA GLN A 259 -5.73 -21.47 -14.77
C GLN A 259 -4.53 -21.90 -13.90
N ARG A 260 -3.37 -22.12 -14.55
CA ARG A 260 -2.12 -22.50 -13.87
C ARG A 260 -1.72 -21.48 -12.82
N ASP A 261 -1.89 -20.19 -13.08
CA ASP A 261 -1.47 -19.12 -12.18
C ASP A 261 -2.54 -18.85 -11.11
N THR A 262 -3.82 -18.88 -11.47
CA THR A 262 -4.94 -18.70 -10.54
C THR A 262 -5.04 -19.82 -9.50
N MET A 263 -4.65 -21.05 -9.85
CA MET A 263 -4.82 -22.23 -9.00
C MET A 263 -3.51 -22.77 -8.42
N ARG A 264 -2.36 -22.15 -8.68
CA ARG A 264 -1.08 -22.62 -8.12
C ARG A 264 -1.03 -22.38 -6.62
N VAL A 265 -0.75 -23.45 -5.87
CA VAL A 265 -0.40 -23.36 -4.45
C VAL A 265 1.11 -23.21 -4.31
N SER A 266 1.53 -22.17 -3.60
CA SER A 266 2.90 -22.04 -3.12
C SER A 266 2.97 -22.38 -1.63
N PHE A 267 4.01 -23.14 -1.25
CA PHE A 267 4.25 -23.57 0.12
C PHE A 267 5.25 -22.69 0.86
N SER A 268 5.73 -21.60 0.25
CA SER A 268 6.65 -20.62 0.84
C SER A 268 6.11 -19.19 0.75
N ASP A 269 5.29 -18.91 -0.25
CA ASP A 269 4.77 -17.57 -0.55
C ASP A 269 3.63 -17.19 0.42
N PRO A 270 3.60 -15.95 0.96
CA PRO A 270 2.44 -15.44 1.67
C PRO A 270 1.19 -15.23 0.81
N HIS A 271 1.28 -15.27 -0.52
CA HIS A 271 0.11 -15.09 -1.37
C HIS A 271 -0.75 -16.37 -1.45
N PRO A 272 -2.03 -16.33 -1.02
CA PRO A 272 -2.95 -17.40 -1.31
C PRO A 272 -3.19 -17.51 -2.83
N PRO A 273 -3.49 -18.72 -3.34
CA PRO A 273 -3.95 -18.89 -4.71
C PRO A 273 -5.05 -17.88 -5.05
N PRO A 274 -4.95 -17.15 -6.18
CA PRO A 274 -5.98 -16.18 -6.54
C PRO A 274 -7.40 -16.78 -6.61
N TYR A 275 -7.51 -18.07 -6.94
CA TYR A 275 -8.75 -18.84 -6.85
C TYR A 275 -9.44 -18.71 -5.48
N LEU A 276 -8.68 -18.84 -4.39
CA LEU A 276 -9.20 -18.79 -3.02
C LEU A 276 -9.52 -17.36 -2.57
N ARG A 277 -8.75 -16.35 -3.02
CA ARG A 277 -9.02 -14.94 -2.69
C ARG A 277 -10.43 -14.53 -3.16
N ALA A 278 -10.79 -14.90 -4.39
CA ALA A 278 -12.13 -14.64 -4.93
C ALA A 278 -13.23 -15.34 -4.10
N LEU A 279 -13.05 -16.61 -3.76
CA LEU A 279 -14.02 -17.36 -2.95
C LEU A 279 -14.21 -16.77 -1.55
N LEU A 280 -13.12 -16.32 -0.91
CA LEU A 280 -13.17 -15.61 0.37
C LEU A 280 -13.99 -14.32 0.26
N ALA A 281 -13.75 -13.51 -0.78
CA ALA A 281 -14.49 -12.27 -0.98
C ALA A 281 -15.99 -12.50 -1.24
N PHE A 282 -16.36 -13.56 -1.96
CA PHE A 282 -17.77 -13.94 -2.14
C PHE A 282 -18.41 -14.42 -0.83
N ASP A 283 -17.69 -15.19 -0.03
CA ASP A 283 -18.15 -15.61 1.30
C ASP A 283 -18.37 -14.41 2.23
N TRP A 284 -17.47 -13.42 2.22
CA TRP A 284 -17.63 -12.20 3.02
C TRP A 284 -18.86 -11.39 2.61
N CYS A 285 -19.11 -11.24 1.30
CA CYS A 285 -20.34 -10.61 0.82
C CYS A 285 -21.58 -11.36 1.33
N ARG A 286 -21.56 -12.70 1.25
CA ARG A 286 -22.65 -13.54 1.72
C ARG A 286 -22.88 -13.42 3.21
N ARG A 287 -21.80 -13.30 3.98
CA ARG A 287 -21.85 -13.16 5.43
C ARG A 287 -22.33 -11.78 5.87
N ALA A 288 -21.96 -10.73 5.14
CA ALA A 288 -22.36 -9.36 5.42
C ALA A 288 -23.83 -9.07 5.03
N TRP A 289 -24.29 -9.61 3.89
CA TRP A 289 -25.58 -9.20 3.30
C TRP A 289 -26.48 -10.35 2.81
N GLY A 290 -26.13 -11.61 3.07
CA GLY A 290 -26.95 -12.76 2.68
C GLY A 290 -26.80 -13.15 1.21
N ARG A 291 -27.89 -13.54 0.55
CA ARG A 291 -27.84 -13.90 -0.89
C ARG A 291 -27.67 -12.67 -1.76
N GLY A 292 -26.93 -12.79 -2.85
CA GLY A 292 -26.69 -11.67 -3.77
C GLY A 292 -25.94 -12.06 -5.04
N PRO A 293 -25.50 -11.08 -5.85
CA PRO A 293 -24.82 -11.33 -7.12
C PRO A 293 -23.56 -12.20 -6.99
N TRP A 294 -22.88 -12.15 -5.85
CA TRP A 294 -21.72 -13.00 -5.53
C TRP A 294 -22.00 -14.50 -5.57
N ASP A 295 -23.25 -14.94 -5.37
CA ASP A 295 -23.60 -16.35 -5.51
C ASP A 295 -23.49 -16.82 -6.97
N GLU A 296 -23.81 -15.94 -7.91
CA GLU A 296 -23.63 -16.18 -9.34
C GLU A 296 -22.17 -16.03 -9.75
N TRP A 297 -21.48 -15.02 -9.23
CA TRP A 297 -20.04 -14.84 -9.47
C TRP A 297 -19.23 -16.04 -9.00
N GLU A 298 -19.59 -16.65 -7.87
CA GLU A 298 -18.94 -17.88 -7.39
C GLU A 298 -19.15 -19.05 -8.35
N ARG A 299 -20.36 -19.21 -8.90
CA ARG A 299 -20.63 -20.25 -9.91
C ARG A 299 -19.78 -20.04 -11.16
N GLU A 300 -19.84 -18.84 -11.74
CA GLU A 300 -19.04 -18.46 -12.92
C GLU A 300 -17.54 -18.68 -12.68
N TRP A 301 -17.04 -18.24 -11.52
CA TRP A 301 -15.63 -18.38 -11.15
C TRP A 301 -15.20 -19.85 -11.11
N ARG A 302 -16.04 -20.73 -10.56
CA ARG A 302 -15.76 -22.17 -10.50
C ARG A 302 -15.84 -22.85 -11.86
N ASP A 303 -16.67 -22.34 -12.76
CA ASP A 303 -16.78 -22.85 -14.13
C ASP A 303 -15.56 -22.42 -14.98
N LEU A 304 -15.05 -21.20 -14.78
CA LEU A 304 -13.82 -20.71 -15.42
C LEU A 304 -12.56 -21.40 -14.89
N TYR A 305 -12.57 -21.81 -13.61
CA TYR A 305 -11.45 -22.45 -12.94
C TYR A 305 -11.83 -23.84 -12.41
N PRO A 306 -12.10 -24.81 -13.31
CA PRO A 306 -12.40 -26.17 -12.89
C PRO A 306 -11.18 -26.78 -12.21
N LEU A 307 -11.37 -27.68 -11.25
CA LEU A 307 -10.25 -28.41 -10.63
C LEU A 307 -9.58 -29.41 -11.59
N ARG A 308 -10.19 -29.67 -12.75
CA ARG A 308 -9.62 -30.51 -13.79
C ARG A 308 -8.35 -29.88 -14.36
N GLY A 309 -7.28 -30.67 -14.43
CA GLY A 309 -5.98 -30.22 -14.96
C GLY A 309 -5.08 -29.54 -13.93
N VAL A 310 -5.53 -29.40 -12.68
CA VAL A 310 -4.69 -28.92 -11.59
C VAL A 310 -3.68 -30.01 -11.19
N ALA A 311 -2.44 -29.61 -10.93
CA ALA A 311 -1.40 -30.53 -10.47
C ALA A 311 -1.81 -31.21 -9.14
N PRO A 312 -1.55 -32.52 -8.95
CA PRO A 312 -2.03 -33.27 -7.78
C PRO A 312 -1.70 -32.61 -6.43
N ALA A 313 -0.48 -32.09 -6.27
CA ALA A 313 -0.05 -31.43 -5.04
C ALA A 313 -0.86 -30.16 -4.70
N SER A 314 -1.37 -29.44 -5.71
CA SER A 314 -2.24 -28.29 -5.49
C SER A 314 -3.71 -28.70 -5.33
N LEU A 315 -4.14 -29.77 -6.00
CA LEU A 315 -5.55 -30.21 -6.03
C LEU A 315 -6.09 -30.53 -4.62
N ASP A 316 -5.35 -31.31 -3.84
CA ASP A 316 -5.78 -31.71 -2.49
C ASP A 316 -5.89 -30.51 -1.56
N ILE A 317 -4.89 -29.62 -1.62
CA ILE A 317 -4.85 -28.40 -0.83
C ILE A 317 -5.98 -27.45 -1.22
N LEU A 318 -6.19 -27.19 -2.51
CA LEU A 318 -7.29 -26.32 -2.96
C LEU A 318 -8.65 -26.89 -2.56
N SER A 319 -8.83 -28.20 -2.67
CA SER A 319 -10.09 -28.86 -2.29
C SER A 319 -10.37 -28.71 -0.79
N ALA A 320 -9.35 -28.91 0.04
CA ALA A 320 -9.46 -28.73 1.49
C ALA A 320 -9.63 -27.24 1.86
N ALA A 321 -8.85 -26.36 1.28
CA ALA A 321 -8.89 -24.93 1.54
C ALA A 321 -10.21 -24.29 1.11
N ARG A 322 -10.80 -24.74 -0.01
CA ARG A 322 -12.12 -24.31 -0.43
C ARG A 322 -13.22 -24.69 0.56
N ARG A 323 -13.17 -25.88 1.18
CA ARG A 323 -14.12 -26.27 2.24
C ARG A 323 -13.94 -25.44 3.52
N ALA A 324 -12.73 -24.92 3.74
CA ALA A 324 -12.37 -24.10 4.88
C ALA A 324 -12.80 -22.62 4.77
N VAL A 325 -13.15 -22.13 3.57
CA VAL A 325 -13.51 -20.72 3.31
C VAL A 325 -14.54 -20.17 4.32
N PRO A 326 -15.69 -20.84 4.59
CA PRO A 326 -16.67 -20.31 5.54
C PRO A 326 -16.15 -20.16 6.97
N ALA A 327 -15.24 -21.05 7.40
CA ALA A 327 -14.62 -20.97 8.73
C ALA A 327 -13.64 -19.78 8.82
N VAL A 328 -12.93 -19.47 7.74
CA VAL A 328 -12.06 -18.29 7.64
C VAL A 328 -12.90 -17.01 7.68
N GLY A 329 -13.98 -16.94 6.90
CA GLY A 329 -14.93 -15.83 6.95
C GLY A 329 -15.51 -15.62 8.34
N ALA A 330 -15.98 -16.68 9.00
CA ALA A 330 -16.47 -16.60 10.38
C ALA A 330 -15.40 -16.07 11.35
N ALA A 331 -14.17 -16.57 11.25
CA ALA A 331 -13.08 -16.14 12.12
C ALA A 331 -12.78 -14.63 11.98
N LEU A 332 -12.79 -14.08 10.76
CA LEU A 332 -12.53 -12.65 10.52
C LEU A 332 -13.65 -11.74 11.03
N PHE A 333 -14.90 -12.16 10.90
CA PHE A 333 -16.04 -11.35 11.32
C PHE A 333 -16.33 -11.41 12.83
N ASP A 334 -16.15 -12.58 13.44
CA ASP A 334 -16.68 -12.84 14.79
C ASP A 334 -15.61 -12.73 15.88
N THR A 335 -14.32 -12.83 15.52
CA THR A 335 -13.25 -12.79 16.51
C THR A 335 -13.14 -11.39 17.10
N ARG A 336 -13.24 -11.33 18.43
CA ARG A 336 -12.96 -10.12 19.20
C ARG A 336 -11.47 -10.06 19.53
N PHE A 337 -10.82 -8.97 19.17
CA PHE A 337 -9.39 -8.78 19.39
C PHE A 337 -9.14 -7.90 20.62
N ARG A 338 -8.15 -8.29 21.44
CA ARG A 338 -7.74 -7.49 22.61
C ARG A 338 -7.21 -6.12 22.19
N GLN A 339 -6.47 -6.10 21.08
CA GLN A 339 -5.91 -4.90 20.45
C GLN A 339 -7.00 -3.90 20.05
N LEU A 340 -8.23 -4.35 19.83
CA LEU A 340 -9.37 -3.53 19.46
C LEU A 340 -10.34 -3.28 20.63
N GLY A 341 -9.91 -3.54 21.88
CA GLY A 341 -10.78 -3.37 23.05
C GLY A 341 -11.96 -4.34 23.07
N GLN A 342 -11.74 -5.61 22.70
CA GLN A 342 -12.77 -6.65 22.58
C GLN A 342 -13.80 -6.39 21.47
N ARG A 343 -13.51 -5.53 20.51
CA ARG A 343 -14.29 -5.37 19.28
C ARG A 343 -13.82 -6.35 18.21
N THR A 344 -14.72 -6.69 17.29
CA THR A 344 -14.36 -7.40 16.06
C THR A 344 -13.81 -6.43 15.02
N LEU A 345 -13.12 -6.94 14.00
CA LEU A 345 -12.55 -6.11 12.95
C LEU A 345 -13.62 -5.34 12.16
N PRO A 346 -14.76 -5.95 11.72
CA PRO A 346 -15.84 -5.21 11.05
C PRO A 346 -16.42 -4.05 11.84
N GLN A 347 -16.41 -4.10 13.17
CA GLN A 347 -16.95 -3.03 14.01
C GLN A 347 -16.18 -1.71 13.89
N LEU A 348 -15.00 -1.69 13.25
CA LEU A 348 -14.30 -0.45 12.92
C LEU A 348 -14.91 0.29 11.71
N PHE A 349 -15.84 -0.34 10.99
CA PHE A 349 -16.37 0.13 9.70
C PHE A 349 -17.89 0.20 9.70
N ASP A 350 -18.46 0.89 8.71
CA ASP A 350 -19.90 0.94 8.46
C ASP A 350 -20.26 0.01 7.28
N LEU A 351 -20.41 -1.29 7.58
CA LEU A 351 -20.78 -2.29 6.57
C LEU A 351 -22.21 -2.14 6.06
N GLU A 352 -23.12 -1.57 6.85
CA GLU A 352 -24.51 -1.36 6.45
C GLU A 352 -24.59 -0.35 5.30
N ALA A 353 -23.80 0.71 5.37
CA ALA A 353 -23.63 1.70 4.32
C ALA A 353 -23.14 1.11 2.98
N LEU A 354 -22.44 -0.03 3.01
CA LEU A 354 -21.89 -0.72 1.84
C LEU A 354 -22.83 -1.79 1.27
N GLY A 355 -24.01 -1.98 1.87
CA GLY A 355 -24.98 -2.97 1.39
C GLY A 355 -25.49 -2.69 -0.04
N PRO A 356 -25.74 -3.74 -0.86
CA PRO A 356 -26.18 -3.57 -2.25
C PRO A 356 -27.44 -2.72 -2.43
N VAL A 357 -28.38 -2.81 -1.48
CA VAL A 357 -29.60 -1.98 -1.50
C VAL A 357 -29.25 -0.50 -1.40
N VAL A 358 -28.34 -0.14 -0.48
CA VAL A 358 -27.94 1.23 -0.21
C VAL A 358 -27.14 1.78 -1.38
N LEU A 359 -26.12 1.06 -1.85
CA LEU A 359 -25.33 1.48 -3.01
C LEU A 359 -26.21 1.60 -4.27
N GLY A 360 -27.11 0.64 -4.50
CA GLY A 360 -28.06 0.68 -5.61
C GLY A 360 -29.02 1.86 -5.56
N GLN A 361 -29.40 2.36 -4.37
CA GLN A 361 -30.18 3.60 -4.25
C GLN A 361 -29.38 4.83 -4.71
N VAL A 362 -28.09 4.91 -4.37
CA VAL A 362 -27.21 6.01 -4.83
C VAL A 362 -27.08 5.97 -6.37
N VAL A 363 -26.82 4.79 -6.93
CA VAL A 363 -26.71 4.59 -8.38
C VAL A 363 -28.02 4.94 -9.11
N ARG A 364 -29.17 4.52 -8.60
CA ARG A 364 -30.47 4.85 -9.21
C ARG A 364 -30.77 6.35 -9.18
N ARG A 365 -30.33 7.09 -8.16
CA ARG A 365 -30.44 8.56 -8.12
C ARG A 365 -29.53 9.21 -9.16
N ALA A 366 -28.31 8.69 -9.33
CA ALA A 366 -27.38 9.16 -10.34
C ALA A 366 -27.94 9.04 -11.76
N GLY A 367 -28.63 7.93 -12.07
CA GLY A 367 -29.31 7.73 -13.35
C GLY A 367 -30.40 8.76 -13.68
N LYS A 368 -30.88 9.52 -12.69
CA LYS A 368 -31.88 10.61 -12.87
C LYS A 368 -31.26 11.99 -13.11
N GLY A 369 -29.93 12.10 -13.24
CA GLY A 369 -29.29 13.28 -13.82
C GLY A 369 -28.08 13.84 -13.07
N VAL A 370 -27.84 13.46 -11.81
CA VAL A 370 -26.65 13.90 -11.05
C VAL A 370 -26.16 12.81 -10.09
N LEU A 371 -24.89 12.39 -10.25
CA LEU A 371 -24.20 11.56 -9.26
C LEU A 371 -23.82 12.42 -8.05
N ASP A 372 -24.58 12.30 -6.96
CA ASP A 372 -24.30 12.99 -5.71
C ASP A 372 -23.53 12.09 -4.74
N LEU A 373 -22.27 12.45 -4.49
CA LEU A 373 -21.36 11.75 -3.60
C LEU A 373 -21.14 12.49 -2.26
N ARG A 374 -21.87 13.59 -2.01
CA ARG A 374 -21.70 14.38 -0.78
C ARG A 374 -22.06 13.54 0.45
N GLY A 375 -21.28 13.69 1.51
CA GLY A 375 -21.46 12.93 2.76
C GLY A 375 -21.04 11.46 2.69
N ILE A 376 -20.54 10.98 1.55
CA ILE A 376 -20.01 9.63 1.37
C ILE A 376 -18.49 9.68 1.51
N THR A 377 -17.87 8.75 2.23
CA THR A 377 -16.40 8.67 2.34
C THR A 377 -15.77 8.27 1.00
N PRO A 378 -14.54 8.71 0.68
CA PRO A 378 -13.85 8.35 -0.56
C PRO A 378 -13.85 6.85 -0.87
N CYS A 379 -13.57 5.98 0.11
CA CYS A 379 -13.59 4.54 -0.11
C CYS A 379 -14.98 4.01 -0.51
N ARG A 380 -16.05 4.53 0.10
CA ARG A 380 -17.41 4.17 -0.27
C ARG A 380 -17.84 4.80 -1.61
N GLN A 381 -17.31 5.96 -1.98
CA GLN A 381 -17.52 6.53 -3.31
C GLN A 381 -16.95 5.60 -4.40
N LEU A 382 -15.80 4.97 -4.16
CA LEU A 382 -15.27 3.94 -5.06
C LEU A 382 -16.25 2.77 -5.23
N ALA A 383 -16.89 2.33 -4.14
CA ALA A 383 -17.91 1.28 -4.20
C ALA A 383 -19.11 1.69 -5.09
N VAL A 384 -19.53 2.95 -5.01
CA VAL A 384 -20.58 3.49 -5.90
C VAL A 384 -20.16 3.45 -7.37
N PHE A 385 -18.90 3.75 -7.69
CA PHE A 385 -18.39 3.64 -9.07
C PHE A 385 -18.35 2.19 -9.57
N ALA A 386 -17.96 1.23 -8.72
CA ALA A 386 -18.01 -0.19 -9.07
C ALA A 386 -19.45 -0.66 -9.36
N GLU A 387 -20.42 -0.22 -8.55
CA GLU A 387 -21.84 -0.51 -8.78
C GLU A 387 -22.39 0.18 -10.05
N LEU A 388 -21.94 1.41 -10.36
CA LEU A 388 -22.27 2.08 -11.63
C LEU A 388 -21.79 1.28 -12.84
N ARG A 389 -20.57 0.73 -12.77
CA ARG A 389 -20.02 -0.13 -13.83
C ARG A 389 -20.89 -1.36 -14.06
N GLY A 390 -21.28 -2.05 -12.99
CA GLY A 390 -22.06 -3.30 -13.06
C GLY A 390 -23.53 -3.11 -13.45
N VAL A 391 -24.25 -2.21 -12.76
CA VAL A 391 -25.71 -2.09 -12.86
C VAL A 391 -26.15 -1.17 -14.00
N ALA A 392 -25.42 -0.08 -14.26
CA ALA A 392 -25.84 0.93 -15.22
C ALA A 392 -25.30 0.69 -16.64
N ARG A 393 -24.47 -0.35 -16.84
CA ARG A 393 -23.73 -0.60 -18.11
C ARG A 393 -23.13 0.69 -18.67
N MET A 394 -22.55 1.50 -17.79
CA MET A 394 -21.93 2.75 -18.19
C MET A 394 -20.75 2.44 -19.11
N ASP A 395 -20.63 3.21 -20.19
CA ASP A 395 -19.46 3.16 -21.06
C ASP A 395 -18.17 3.35 -20.24
N GLU A 396 -17.18 2.46 -20.44
CA GLU A 396 -15.93 2.44 -19.66
C GLU A 396 -15.17 3.76 -19.78
N ARG A 397 -15.14 4.37 -20.97
CA ARG A 397 -14.47 5.67 -21.17
C ARG A 397 -15.18 6.78 -20.39
N ARG A 398 -16.51 6.79 -20.38
CA ARG A 398 -17.28 7.74 -19.58
C ARG A 398 -17.04 7.55 -18.08
N LEU A 399 -17.00 6.30 -17.61
CA LEU A 399 -16.72 5.98 -16.22
C LEU A 399 -15.30 6.44 -15.83
N ASP A 400 -14.31 6.17 -16.67
CA ASP A 400 -12.93 6.59 -16.45
C ASP A 400 -12.79 8.12 -16.33
N LEU A 401 -13.45 8.88 -17.22
CA LEU A 401 -13.47 10.35 -17.15
C LEU A 401 -14.13 10.86 -15.86
N LEU A 402 -15.24 10.25 -15.44
CA LEU A 402 -15.91 10.61 -14.18
C LEU A 402 -15.02 10.34 -12.97
N MET A 403 -14.32 9.21 -12.97
CA MET A 403 -13.41 8.83 -11.89
C MET A 403 -12.14 9.68 -11.88
N SER A 404 -11.60 10.08 -13.04
CA SER A 404 -10.51 11.05 -13.14
C SER A 404 -10.91 12.39 -12.51
N GLU A 405 -12.07 12.92 -12.88
CA GLU A 405 -12.56 14.18 -12.33
C GLU A 405 -12.84 14.08 -10.83
N TRP A 406 -13.36 12.94 -10.38
CA TRP A 406 -13.53 12.64 -8.96
C TRP A 406 -12.21 12.64 -8.19
N LEU A 407 -11.18 11.94 -8.66
CA LEU A 407 -9.87 11.90 -8.01
C LEU A 407 -9.21 13.29 -7.98
N ARG A 408 -9.31 14.06 -9.07
CA ARG A 408 -8.81 15.45 -9.08
C ARG A 408 -9.48 16.31 -8.02
N ARG A 409 -10.82 16.27 -7.92
CA ARG A 409 -11.58 16.99 -6.88
C ARG A 409 -11.28 16.49 -5.47
N LEU A 410 -10.97 15.21 -5.32
CA LEU A 410 -10.59 14.64 -4.05
C LEU A 410 -9.19 15.17 -3.64
N GLY A 411 -8.25 15.23 -4.58
CA GLY A 411 -6.90 15.74 -4.37
C GLY A 411 -6.84 17.22 -3.96
N THR A 412 -7.82 18.05 -4.34
CA THR A 412 -7.90 19.44 -3.85
C THR A 412 -8.25 19.52 -2.36
N ARG A 413 -8.78 18.46 -1.77
CA ARG A 413 -9.16 18.39 -0.33
C ARG A 413 -8.04 17.89 0.56
N ARG A 414 -6.90 17.47 0.01
CA ARG A 414 -5.79 16.88 0.77
C ARG A 414 -5.35 17.74 1.96
N HIS A 415 -5.27 19.07 1.80
CA HIS A 415 -4.88 19.98 2.88
C HIS A 415 -5.87 20.08 4.04
N THR A 416 -7.13 19.68 3.83
CA THR A 416 -8.16 19.64 4.89
C THR A 416 -8.31 18.25 5.50
N MET A 417 -7.86 17.21 4.81
CA MET A 417 -8.00 15.82 5.24
C MET A 417 -6.72 15.25 5.86
N HIS A 418 -5.55 15.81 5.53
CA HIS A 418 -4.21 15.37 5.98
C HIS A 418 -3.76 16.10 7.24
#